data_AF-C7MHR3-F1
#
_entry.id   AF-C7MHR3-F1
#
_cell.length_a   1.000
_cell.length_b   1.000
_cell.length_c   1.000
_cell.angle_alpha   90.00
_cell.angle_beta   90.00
_cell.angle_gamma   90.00
#
_symmetry.space_group_name_H-M   'P 1'
#
loop_
_entity.id
_entity.type
_entity.pdbx_description
1 polymer ?
#
loop_
_entity_poly.entity_id
_entity_poly.type
_entity_poly.pdbx_seq_one_letter_code
_entity_poly.pdbx_strand_id
1 'polypeptide(L)' 'MCRPVPCRTCGKTTWAGCGEHIEQALAGVPAAQRCPGHAEVAPTKGFFARLLGR' A
#
# COMPACT_ATOMS: atom_id res chain seq x y z
N MET A 1 0.14 -5.15 -12.93
CA MET A 1 1.45 -4.52 -13.19
C MET A 1 2.04 -4.07 -11.86
N CYS A 2 3.00 -4.81 -11.31
CA CYS A 2 3.66 -4.42 -10.07
C CYS A 2 4.68 -3.34 -10.36
N ARG A 3 4.66 -2.25 -9.59
CA ARG A 3 5.62 -1.14 -9.76
C ARG A 3 6.06 -0.59 -8.41
N PRO A 4 7.28 -0.04 -8.32
CA PRO A 4 7.69 0.74 -7.16
C PRO A 4 6.87 2.03 -7.09
N VAL A 5 6.36 2.34 -5.90
CA VAL A 5 5.64 3.57 -5.59
C VAL A 5 6.13 4.12 -4.25
N PRO A 6 6.11 5.45 -4.05
CA PRO A 6 6.35 6.00 -2.72
C PRO A 6 5.19 5.64 -1.78
N CYS A 7 5.53 5.18 -0.59
CA CYS A 7 4.58 4.93 0.47
C CYS A 7 3.95 6.24 0.92
N ARG A 8 2.61 6.31 0.99
CA ARG A 8 1.90 7.51 1.45
C ARG A 8 2.04 7.75 2.95
N THR A 9 2.42 6.73 3.72
CA THR A 9 2.55 6.80 5.18
C THR A 9 3.93 7.28 5.61
N CYS A 10 5.01 6.71 5.05
CA CYS A 10 6.38 7.00 5.46
C CYS A 10 7.27 7.62 4.37
N GLY A 11 6.77 7.76 3.14
CA GLY A 11 7.52 8.31 2.01
C GLY A 11 8.57 7.38 1.40
N LYS A 12 8.87 6.23 2.03
CA LYS A 12 9.82 5.24 1.52
C LYS A 12 9.27 4.45 0.32
N THR A 13 10.15 3.82 -0.46
CA THR A 13 9.74 3.04 -1.63
C THR A 13 9.04 1.75 -1.19
N THR A 14 7.84 1.55 -1.70
CA THR A 14 7.02 0.34 -1.53
C THR A 14 6.58 -0.19 -2.90
N TRP A 15 5.82 -1.29 -2.94
CA TRP A 15 5.23 -1.81 -4.17
C TRP A 15 3.74 -1.47 -4.25
N ALA A 16 3.22 -1.34 -5.47
CA ALA A 16 1.80 -1.39 -5.76
C ALA A 16 1.53 -2.48 -6.80
N GLY A 17 0.62 -3.42 -6.51
CA GLY A 17 0.27 -4.53 -7.40
C GLY A 17 -0.24 -5.76 -6.64
N CYS A 18 -0.29 -6.90 -7.32
CA CYS A 18 -0.87 -8.16 -6.81
C CYS A 18 -0.07 -8.87 -5.71
N GLY A 19 1.12 -8.39 -5.36
CA GLY A 19 1.93 -8.97 -4.27
C GLY A 19 2.80 -10.17 -4.68
N GLU A 20 2.58 -10.77 -5.86
CA GLU A 20 3.45 -11.84 -6.37
C GLU A 20 4.82 -11.34 -6.85
N HIS A 21 4.90 -10.08 -7.29
CA HIS A 21 6.12 -9.53 -7.90
C HIS A 21 6.78 -8.45 -7.02
N ILE A 22 6.73 -8.61 -5.69
CA ILE A 22 7.29 -7.62 -4.74
C ILE A 22 8.81 -7.51 -4.91
N GLU A 23 9.51 -8.64 -4.96
CA GLU A 23 10.96 -8.69 -5.11
C GLU A 23 11.43 -8.05 -6.41
N GLN A 24 10.71 -8.27 -7.51
CA GLN A 24 10.98 -7.63 -8.79
C GLN A 24 10.64 -6.14 -8.78
N ALA A 25 9.53 -5.75 -8.15
CA ALA A 25 9.14 -4.34 -8.02
C ALA A 25 10.11 -3.53 -7.15
N LEU A 26 10.81 -4.18 -6.22
CA LEU A 26 11.81 -3.58 -5.33
C LEU A 26 13.26 -3.95 -5.73
N ALA A 27 13.46 -4.55 -6.90
CA ALA A 27 14.79 -4.87 -7.42
C ALA A 27 15.59 -3.57 -7.58
N GLY A 28 16.74 -3.48 -6.89
CA GLY A 28 17.58 -2.28 -6.87
C GLY A 28 17.25 -1.24 -5.79
N VAL A 29 16.18 -1.42 -5.01
CA VAL A 29 15.88 -0.55 -3.86
C VAL A 29 16.66 -1.04 -2.63
N PRO A 30 17.56 -0.24 -2.04
CA PRO A 30 18.28 -0.60 -0.82
C PRO A 30 17.30 -0.82 0.35
N ALA A 31 17.60 -1.77 1.24
CA ALA A 31 16.74 -2.09 2.39
C ALA A 31 16.40 -0.86 3.25
N ALA A 32 17.34 0.08 3.42
CA ALA A 32 17.12 1.33 4.15
C ALA A 32 16.00 2.22 3.55
N GLN A 33 15.82 2.14 2.23
CA GLN A 33 14.82 2.89 1.47
C GLN A 33 13.53 2.10 1.21
N ARG A 34 13.46 0.83 1.63
CA ARG A 34 12.22 0.05 1.56
C ARG A 34 11.29 0.42 2.70
N CYS A 35 10.00 0.49 2.39
CA CYS A 35 8.95 0.63 3.39
C CYS A 35 8.92 -0.64 4.27
N PRO A 36 8.95 -0.55 5.62
CA PRO A 36 8.92 -1.71 6.51
C PRO A 36 7.55 -2.43 6.56
N GLY A 37 6.63 -2.08 5.66
CA GLY A 37 5.22 -2.42 5.76
C GLY A 37 4.49 -1.53 6.77
N HIS A 38 3.31 -1.06 6.38
CA HIS A 38 2.35 -0.46 7.29
C HIS A 38 1.05 -1.21 7.09
N ALA A 39 0.31 -1.46 8.17
CA ALA A 39 -1.07 -1.91 8.04
C ALA A 39 -1.80 -0.85 7.21
N GLU A 40 -2.18 -1.22 5.99
CA GLU A 40 -3.06 -0.40 5.18
C GLU A 40 -4.32 -0.14 6.00
N VAL A 41 -4.54 1.12 6.34
CA VAL A 41 -5.77 1.52 7.01
C VAL A 41 -6.86 1.37 5.95
N ALA A 42 -7.43 0.17 5.86
CA ALA A 42 -8.58 -0.08 5.03
C ALA A 42 -9.58 1.04 5.33
N PRO A 43 -10.09 1.77 4.31
CA PRO A 43 -11.00 2.87 4.56
C PRO A 43 -12.17 2.29 5.35
N THR A 44 -12.26 2.70 6.62
CA THR A 44 -13.31 2.30 7.55
C THR A 44 -14.61 2.67 6.88
N LYS A 45 -15.29 1.66 6.31
CA LYS A 45 -16.54 1.84 5.58
C LYS A 45 -17.46 2.68 6.46
N GLY A 46 -17.71 3.88 5.97
CA GLY A 46 -18.38 4.94 6.68
C GLY A 46 -19.69 4.45 7.26
N PHE A 47 -19.81 4.70 8.56
CA PHE A 47 -21.00 4.74 9.40
C PHE A 47 -22.31 5.24 8.72
N PHE A 48 -22.23 5.94 7.59
CA PHE A 48 -23.36 6.48 6.82
C PHE A 48 -24.13 5.48 5.95
N ALA A 49 -23.64 4.25 5.72
CA ALA A 49 -24.36 3.26 4.92
C ALA A 49 -25.66 2.73 5.58
N ARG A 50 -25.94 3.10 6.84
CA ARG A 50 -27.15 2.71 7.58
C ARG A 50 -28.28 3.73 7.59
N LEU A 51 -28.09 4.92 7.02
CA LEU A 51 -29.09 6.01 7.10
C LEU A 51 -29.96 6.16 5.84
N LEU A 52 -29.65 5.47 4.74
CA LEU A 52 -30.33 5.64 3.43
C LEU A 52 -31.15 4.41 2.98
N GLY A 53 -31.29 3.38 3.82
CA GLY A 53 -32.09 2.19 3.52
C GLY A 53 -33.38 2.17 4.35
N ARG A 54 -34.40 2.91 3.90
CA ARG A 54 -35.80 2.69 4.28
C ARG A 54 -36.48 1.94 3.13
#